data_AF-A0A2L0EN00-F1
#
_entry.id   AF-A0A2L0EN00-F1
#
_cell.length_a   1.000
_cell.length_b   1.000
_cell.length_c   1.000
_cell.angle_alpha   90.00
_cell.angle_beta   90.00
_cell.angle_gamma   90.00
#
_symmetry.space_group_name_H-M   'P 1'
#
loop_
_entity.id
_entity.type
_entity.pdbx_description
1 polymer ?
#
loop_
_entity_poly.entity_id
_entity_poly.type
_entity_poly.pdbx_seq_one_letter_code
_entity_poly.pdbx_strand_id
1 'polypeptide(L)'
;MSGGDGPRRPPDGDGLGQGDRTVWREQPRAPGAAGRGGSYRPPGWAEPPPGAAVPGGSYRPPEGPAEPPPGAAVPGGSYRPPGPPESAPPAPERPPAEAFAAAETIPSIAPPPASSQRVGPGRVLGGKYNLVRQLGEGGMGAVYEAEHVLLGVPVAVKTMHPHLAAIPESRRRFLREARAASRLVHRNVVKVLDLGGDEDEDDGVIYLVMELLKGQSLGAWLRASRELPGLEEVASIFADILDGVGAAHASGIVHRDLKPENVLLAEQDGERVAKVVDFGLAHLDDPLDAGPTLTSKDMVAGTPEYMSPEQCRSLAVGPSADLYACGCILTVLLQGRPPFTGLPPIELMAMHMFSIPPPLARPPGAPPVPPLLERLRLDLLAKLPQKRPESAAAVRSRLAEAMSREAESRRLPTRKGDVPLGERLERAPRWPEGETSQLAPAAEHAVALLRITPAGEGLGEACEIGLDAQGIHLAEVPDAAALAESGLGVAVIDAGPDVEAACVLLAALARAAPRVRAVVCAAGLSSDRMNALVEAGAADVVRYPVAPDVLSRKIARVVRRGR
;
A
#
# COMPACT_ATOMS: atom_id res chain seq x y z
N MET A 1 37.47 24.41 60.20
CA MET A 1 36.13 25.00 59.98
C MET A 1 36.33 26.49 59.82
N SER A 2 36.21 27.01 58.59
CA SER A 2 36.44 28.43 58.27
C SER A 2 35.57 28.79 57.07
N GLY A 3 34.81 29.89 57.13
CA GLY A 3 33.92 30.33 56.04
C GLY A 3 33.13 31.59 56.41
N GLY A 4 32.83 32.41 55.39
CA GLY A 4 32.42 33.82 55.51
C GLY A 4 33.57 34.72 55.03
N ASP A 5 33.43 35.59 54.03
CA ASP A 5 32.35 36.56 53.85
C ASP A 5 32.13 36.97 52.37
N GLY A 6 31.26 37.96 52.12
CA GLY A 6 31.17 38.73 50.86
C GLY A 6 30.83 40.20 51.16
N PRO A 7 30.16 40.99 50.28
CA PRO A 7 30.05 40.95 48.81
C PRO A 7 30.33 42.37 48.19
N ARG A 8 29.72 42.70 47.02
CA ARG A 8 29.53 44.06 46.36
C ARG A 8 30.41 44.39 45.13
N ARG A 9 30.09 45.51 44.44
CA ARG A 9 30.28 45.81 42.99
C ARG A 9 30.10 47.33 42.70
N PRO A 10 30.25 47.79 41.42
CA PRO A 10 31.41 48.42 40.76
C PRO A 10 31.55 49.93 41.16
N PRO A 11 31.68 51.02 40.34
CA PRO A 11 31.67 51.29 38.87
C PRO A 11 33.12 51.42 38.29
N ASP A 12 33.55 52.10 37.21
CA ASP A 12 33.02 53.03 36.16
C ASP A 12 33.44 52.52 34.73
N GLY A 13 33.36 53.15 33.54
CA GLY A 13 33.65 54.51 32.98
C GLY A 13 34.85 54.41 31.99
N ASP A 14 34.89 54.93 30.74
CA ASP A 14 33.92 55.68 29.91
C ASP A 14 34.35 55.71 28.39
N GLY A 15 33.49 56.16 27.45
CA GLY A 15 33.82 56.46 26.01
C GLY A 15 33.57 55.33 24.97
N LEU A 16 32.55 55.32 24.09
CA LEU A 16 32.16 56.19 22.93
C LEU A 16 32.93 55.91 21.61
N GLY A 17 32.32 55.74 20.42
CA GLY A 17 30.89 55.79 20.00
C GLY A 17 30.59 54.95 18.72
N GLN A 18 29.31 54.66 18.41
CA GLN A 18 28.49 55.27 17.31
C GLN A 18 28.99 55.04 15.87
N GLY A 19 28.21 54.59 14.87
CA GLY A 19 26.81 54.10 14.79
C GLY A 19 26.72 52.88 13.83
N ASP A 20 25.59 52.45 13.26
CA ASP A 20 24.21 52.97 13.18
C ASP A 20 23.20 51.78 13.10
N ARG A 21 21.95 51.97 13.53
CA ARG A 21 20.85 50.98 13.46
C ARG A 21 19.47 51.65 13.44
N THR A 22 18.85 51.73 12.27
CA THR A 22 17.48 52.27 12.11
C THR A 22 16.42 51.18 12.30
N VAL A 23 15.39 51.44 13.12
CA VAL A 23 14.24 50.55 13.35
C VAL A 23 12.92 51.31 13.17
N TRP A 24 12.07 50.83 12.27
CA TRP A 24 10.67 51.23 12.10
C TRP A 24 9.88 50.09 11.44
N ARG A 25 8.59 49.84 11.71
CA ARG A 25 7.72 50.18 12.86
C ARG A 25 6.44 49.31 12.75
N GLU A 26 5.93 48.75 13.84
CA GLU A 26 4.60 48.12 13.85
C GLU A 26 3.45 49.14 13.87
N GLN A 27 2.26 48.76 13.39
CA GLN A 27 1.00 49.50 13.57
C GLN A 27 -0.20 48.55 13.81
N PRO A 28 -1.31 49.03 14.43
CA PRO A 28 -2.10 48.19 15.36
C PRO A 28 -3.43 47.64 14.81
N ARG A 29 -4.03 46.71 15.59
CA ARG A 29 -5.43 46.25 15.44
C ARG A 29 -6.41 47.14 16.22
N ALA A 30 -7.59 47.36 15.66
CA ALA A 30 -8.79 47.87 16.34
C ALA A 30 -10.07 47.24 15.69
N PRO A 31 -11.29 47.42 16.24
CA PRO A 31 -12.20 46.30 16.48
C PRO A 31 -13.30 46.08 15.44
N GLY A 32 -14.00 44.94 15.55
CA GLY A 32 -15.03 44.51 14.60
C GLY A 32 -16.48 44.85 15.02
N ALA A 33 -17.36 44.85 14.02
CA ALA A 33 -18.82 44.83 14.14
C ALA A 33 -19.41 44.01 12.97
N ALA A 34 -20.64 43.53 13.07
CA ALA A 34 -21.25 42.59 12.12
C ALA A 34 -22.28 43.25 11.19
N GLY A 35 -22.42 42.75 9.94
CA GLY A 35 -23.62 43.04 9.14
C GLY A 35 -23.53 42.80 7.62
N ARG A 36 -24.27 41.79 7.14
CA ARG A 36 -24.95 41.72 5.82
C ARG A 36 -24.12 41.84 4.53
N GLY A 37 -23.88 40.68 3.92
CA GLY A 37 -24.27 40.36 2.53
C GLY A 37 -23.98 41.36 1.40
N GLY A 38 -22.94 41.07 0.62
CA GLY A 38 -22.74 41.59 -0.73
C GLY A 38 -21.93 40.59 -1.56
N SER A 39 -22.48 40.09 -2.67
CA SER A 39 -21.79 39.17 -3.58
C SER A 39 -20.98 39.96 -4.60
N TYR A 40 -19.73 39.55 -4.86
CA TYR A 40 -18.91 40.13 -5.93
C TYR A 40 -18.12 39.03 -6.66
N ARG A 41 -18.25 38.97 -7.99
CA ARG A 41 -17.47 38.10 -8.88
C ARG A 41 -16.38 38.93 -9.56
N PRO A 42 -15.11 38.48 -9.61
CA PRO A 42 -14.18 38.99 -10.61
C PRO A 42 -14.57 38.48 -12.02
N PRO A 43 -14.22 39.20 -13.10
CA PRO A 43 -14.67 38.88 -14.45
C PRO A 43 -13.75 37.90 -15.18
N GLY A 44 -14.30 37.22 -16.20
CA GLY A 44 -13.52 36.52 -17.22
C GLY A 44 -13.79 35.02 -17.33
N TRP A 45 -14.88 34.67 -18.02
CA TRP A 45 -14.98 33.59 -19.03
C TRP A 45 -16.28 33.86 -19.82
N ALA A 46 -16.28 33.59 -21.11
CA ALA A 46 -17.43 33.84 -22.00
C ALA A 46 -18.29 32.59 -22.15
N GLU A 47 -19.62 32.75 -22.08
CA GLU A 47 -20.58 31.68 -22.36
C GLU A 47 -20.78 31.54 -23.88
N PRO A 48 -20.90 30.31 -24.43
CA PRO A 48 -21.16 30.09 -25.85
C PRO A 48 -22.62 30.40 -26.22
N PRO A 49 -22.91 30.81 -27.47
CA PRO A 49 -24.27 31.17 -27.90
C PRO A 49 -25.18 29.94 -28.04
N PRO A 50 -26.50 30.08 -27.76
CA PRO A 50 -27.46 29.02 -27.96
C PRO A 50 -27.89 28.91 -29.44
N GLY A 51 -27.96 27.68 -29.96
CA GLY A 51 -28.64 27.39 -31.23
C GLY A 51 -27.76 26.82 -32.34
N ALA A 52 -27.45 25.53 -32.27
CA ALA A 52 -27.07 24.71 -33.41
C ALA A 52 -27.80 23.36 -33.31
N ALA A 53 -28.39 22.89 -34.40
CA ALA A 53 -29.17 21.66 -34.42
C ALA A 53 -28.28 20.41 -34.43
N VAL A 54 -28.71 19.33 -33.76
CA VAL A 54 -28.01 18.04 -33.76
C VAL A 54 -28.56 17.15 -34.89
N PRO A 55 -27.76 16.80 -35.91
CA PRO A 55 -28.12 15.73 -36.83
C PRO A 55 -27.89 14.37 -36.16
N GLY A 56 -28.88 13.48 -36.21
CA GLY A 56 -28.78 12.16 -35.57
C GLY A 56 -27.80 11.23 -36.30
N GLY A 57 -26.75 10.79 -35.61
CA GLY A 57 -25.85 9.72 -36.06
C GLY A 57 -26.04 8.47 -35.21
N SER A 58 -26.47 7.36 -35.82
CA SER A 58 -26.67 6.08 -35.13
C SER A 58 -25.33 5.39 -34.81
N TYR A 59 -24.95 5.32 -33.54
CA TYR A 59 -23.78 4.57 -33.10
C TYR A 59 -24.05 3.06 -33.14
N ARG A 60 -23.20 2.30 -33.83
CA ARG A 60 -23.26 0.83 -33.92
C ARG A 60 -22.08 0.25 -33.12
N PRO A 61 -22.32 -0.61 -32.11
CA PRO A 61 -21.23 -1.22 -31.35
C PRO A 61 -20.46 -2.23 -32.23
N PRO A 62 -19.16 -2.48 -31.94
CA PRO A 62 -18.38 -3.49 -32.64
C PRO A 62 -18.85 -4.91 -32.29
N GLU A 63 -18.66 -5.83 -33.25
CA GLU A 63 -19.06 -7.23 -33.12
C GLU A 63 -18.01 -8.02 -32.31
N GLY A 64 -18.47 -8.85 -31.37
CA GLY A 64 -17.61 -9.70 -30.54
C GLY A 64 -17.16 -10.98 -31.24
N PRO A 65 -16.14 -11.69 -30.74
CA PRO A 65 -15.70 -12.98 -31.30
C PRO A 65 -16.80 -14.05 -31.16
N ALA A 66 -16.94 -14.89 -32.17
CA ALA A 66 -18.02 -15.88 -32.27
C ALA A 66 -17.80 -17.11 -31.37
N GLU A 67 -18.91 -17.73 -30.95
CA GLU A 67 -18.93 -18.99 -30.19
C GLU A 67 -18.49 -20.18 -31.06
N PRO A 68 -17.79 -21.19 -30.48
CA PRO A 68 -17.55 -22.47 -31.14
C PRO A 68 -18.81 -23.36 -31.12
N PRO A 69 -19.02 -24.23 -32.15
CA PRO A 69 -20.22 -25.05 -32.25
C PRO A 69 -20.23 -26.23 -31.26
N PRO A 70 -21.42 -26.71 -30.84
CA PRO A 70 -21.56 -27.82 -29.91
C PRO A 70 -21.44 -29.18 -30.59
N GLY A 71 -20.85 -30.16 -29.89
CA GLY A 71 -21.07 -31.59 -30.17
C GLY A 71 -19.84 -32.40 -30.59
N ALA A 72 -19.03 -32.84 -29.62
CA ALA A 72 -18.17 -34.02 -29.73
C ALA A 72 -18.21 -34.79 -28.41
N ALA A 73 -18.55 -36.08 -28.46
CA ALA A 73 -18.68 -36.91 -27.26
C ALA A 73 -17.31 -37.41 -26.77
N VAL A 74 -17.08 -37.33 -25.46
CA VAL A 74 -15.86 -37.83 -24.81
C VAL A 74 -16.15 -39.20 -24.17
N PRO A 75 -15.48 -40.30 -24.58
CA PRO A 75 -15.62 -41.58 -23.90
C PRO A 75 -14.89 -41.57 -22.54
N GLY A 76 -15.50 -42.16 -21.51
CA GLY A 76 -14.93 -42.17 -20.16
C GLY A 76 -13.66 -43.02 -20.04
N GLY A 77 -12.63 -42.46 -19.39
CA GLY A 77 -11.41 -43.16 -18.98
C GLY A 77 -11.21 -43.08 -17.48
N SER A 78 -10.93 -44.20 -16.82
CA SER A 78 -10.77 -44.27 -15.36
C SER A 78 -9.42 -43.69 -14.89
N TYR A 79 -9.47 -42.76 -13.94
CA TYR A 79 -8.27 -42.20 -13.32
C TYR A 79 -7.61 -43.22 -12.38
N ARG A 80 -6.27 -43.33 -12.43
CA ARG A 80 -5.47 -44.17 -11.52
C ARG A 80 -4.36 -43.30 -10.91
N PRO A 81 -4.17 -43.29 -9.57
CA PRO A 81 -3.16 -42.46 -8.94
C PRO A 81 -1.73 -42.93 -9.27
N PRO A 82 -0.74 -42.01 -9.32
CA PRO A 82 0.66 -42.35 -9.55
C PRO A 82 1.30 -43.02 -8.32
N GLY A 83 2.31 -43.86 -8.57
CA GLY A 83 3.16 -44.44 -7.52
C GLY A 83 4.34 -43.54 -7.10
N PRO A 84 5.10 -43.93 -6.07
CA PRO A 84 6.29 -43.21 -5.62
C PRO A 84 7.43 -43.28 -6.65
N PRO A 85 8.39 -42.33 -6.63
CA PRO A 85 9.48 -42.26 -7.60
C PRO A 85 10.54 -43.35 -7.37
N GLU A 86 10.95 -44.02 -8.45
CA GLU A 86 12.08 -44.96 -8.48
C GLU A 86 13.38 -44.27 -8.96
N SER A 87 14.52 -44.92 -8.81
CA SER A 87 15.86 -44.31 -8.87
C SER A 87 16.27 -43.72 -10.23
N ALA A 88 17.04 -42.63 -10.19
CA ALA A 88 17.53 -41.92 -11.37
C ALA A 88 18.55 -42.74 -12.21
N PRO A 89 18.51 -42.65 -13.56
CA PRO A 89 19.51 -43.24 -14.44
C PRO A 89 20.82 -42.41 -14.49
N PRO A 90 21.96 -43.02 -14.86
CA PRO A 90 23.24 -42.33 -14.99
C PRO A 90 23.31 -41.41 -16.21
N ALA A 91 24.23 -40.44 -16.17
CA ALA A 91 24.42 -39.44 -17.23
C ALA A 91 25.11 -40.04 -18.48
N PRO A 92 24.75 -39.59 -19.70
CA PRO A 92 25.40 -40.02 -20.93
C PRO A 92 26.79 -39.40 -21.13
N GLU A 93 27.69 -40.15 -21.76
CA GLU A 93 29.06 -39.73 -22.06
C GLU A 93 29.13 -38.72 -23.21
N ARG A 94 30.22 -37.94 -23.28
CA ARG A 94 30.47 -36.98 -24.36
C ARG A 94 31.10 -37.66 -25.59
N PRO A 95 30.55 -37.52 -26.81
CA PRO A 95 31.28 -37.86 -28.02
C PRO A 95 32.44 -36.87 -28.28
N PRO A 96 33.50 -37.27 -29.01
CA PRO A 96 34.67 -36.44 -29.28
C PRO A 96 34.42 -35.41 -30.39
N ALA A 97 35.31 -34.42 -30.49
CA ALA A 97 35.29 -33.42 -31.55
C ALA A 97 36.04 -33.90 -32.80
N GLU A 98 35.41 -33.81 -33.97
CA GLU A 98 35.90 -33.00 -35.12
C GLU A 98 34.93 -33.02 -36.32
N ALA A 99 35.08 -32.01 -37.18
CA ALA A 99 34.62 -31.93 -38.58
C ALA A 99 33.16 -32.28 -38.97
N PHE A 100 32.33 -31.25 -39.09
CA PHE A 100 31.61 -30.96 -40.35
C PHE A 100 31.55 -29.43 -40.55
N ALA A 101 31.43 -28.97 -41.81
CA ALA A 101 31.64 -27.56 -42.16
C ALA A 101 30.66 -27.03 -43.23
N ALA A 102 30.60 -25.70 -43.33
CA ALA A 102 29.90 -24.84 -44.29
C ALA A 102 28.39 -24.57 -44.06
N ALA A 103 27.99 -23.35 -44.49
CA ALA A 103 26.65 -22.72 -44.42
C ALA A 103 26.13 -22.40 -42.99
N GLU A 104 25.67 -21.18 -42.65
CA GLU A 104 25.60 -19.90 -43.39
C GLU A 104 26.13 -18.74 -42.53
N THR A 105 26.67 -17.69 -43.17
CA THR A 105 27.28 -16.54 -42.47
C THR A 105 26.22 -15.51 -42.08
N ILE A 106 25.70 -15.60 -40.85
CA ILE A 106 24.97 -14.49 -40.23
C ILE A 106 25.91 -13.27 -40.22
N PRO A 107 25.48 -12.07 -40.68
CA PRO A 107 26.33 -10.89 -40.61
C PRO A 107 26.62 -10.55 -39.15
N SER A 108 27.89 -10.63 -38.78
CA SER A 108 28.35 -10.21 -37.46
C SER A 108 28.01 -8.73 -37.26
N ILE A 109 27.04 -8.45 -36.38
CA ILE A 109 26.81 -7.10 -35.88
C ILE A 109 28.11 -6.70 -35.19
N ALA A 110 28.86 -5.80 -35.81
CA ALA A 110 30.10 -5.31 -35.23
C ALA A 110 29.83 -4.79 -33.82
N PRO A 111 30.65 -5.12 -32.81
CA PRO A 111 30.50 -4.53 -31.49
C PRO A 111 30.51 -3.01 -31.64
N PRO A 112 29.61 -2.28 -30.95
CA PRO A 112 29.51 -0.82 -31.10
C PRO A 112 30.88 -0.18 -30.85
N PRO A 113 31.23 0.89 -31.59
CA PRO A 113 32.56 1.48 -31.55
C PRO A 113 32.94 1.86 -30.11
N ALA A 114 34.19 1.57 -29.74
CA ALA A 114 34.68 1.64 -28.37
C ALA A 114 34.93 3.09 -27.88
N SER A 115 33.87 3.88 -27.79
CA SER A 115 33.88 5.24 -27.22
C SER A 115 32.84 5.45 -26.11
N SER A 116 31.93 4.51 -25.86
CA SER A 116 30.99 4.55 -24.72
C SER A 116 31.71 4.34 -23.38
N GLN A 117 32.41 5.37 -22.90
CA GLN A 117 33.05 5.35 -21.59
C GLN A 117 31.99 5.15 -20.51
N ARG A 118 32.07 4.00 -19.81
CA ARG A 118 31.17 3.68 -18.68
C ARG A 118 31.14 4.86 -17.70
N VAL A 119 29.94 5.28 -17.31
CA VAL A 119 29.76 6.27 -16.26
C VAL A 119 30.44 5.77 -14.99
N GLY A 120 31.32 6.58 -14.41
CA GLY A 120 32.16 6.17 -13.30
C GLY A 120 33.21 7.22 -12.91
N PRO A 121 34.01 6.94 -11.87
CA PRO A 121 35.01 7.86 -11.33
C PRO A 121 35.98 8.40 -12.38
N GLY A 122 36.28 9.70 -12.32
CA GLY A 122 37.16 10.40 -13.24
C GLY A 122 36.50 10.85 -14.56
N ARG A 123 35.26 10.45 -14.84
CA ARG A 123 34.48 11.02 -15.95
C ARG A 123 33.93 12.40 -15.54
N VAL A 124 34.04 13.38 -16.42
CA VAL A 124 33.40 14.70 -16.27
C VAL A 124 32.12 14.73 -17.09
N LEU A 125 31.00 15.11 -16.49
CA LEU A 125 29.70 15.30 -17.16
C LEU A 125 29.40 16.78 -17.40
N GLY A 126 28.89 17.11 -18.58
CA GLY A 126 28.50 18.45 -19.03
C GLY A 126 29.64 19.47 -19.03
N GLY A 127 30.90 19.01 -19.00
CA GLY A 127 32.08 19.84 -18.71
C GLY A 127 32.11 20.47 -17.30
N LYS A 128 31.13 20.14 -16.44
CA LYS A 128 30.87 20.80 -15.14
C LYS A 128 31.15 19.90 -13.94
N TYR A 129 30.89 18.59 -14.04
CA TYR A 129 30.77 17.69 -12.88
C TYR A 129 31.73 16.51 -12.97
N ASN A 130 32.83 16.54 -12.22
CA ASN A 130 33.79 15.44 -12.14
C ASN A 130 33.29 14.37 -11.17
N LEU A 131 33.00 13.16 -11.65
CA LEU A 131 32.55 12.06 -10.80
C LEU A 131 33.70 11.55 -9.92
N VAL A 132 33.53 11.58 -8.60
CA VAL A 132 34.56 11.19 -7.63
C VAL A 132 34.44 9.72 -7.22
N ARG A 133 33.24 9.28 -6.83
CA ARG A 133 32.95 7.89 -6.44
C ARG A 133 31.47 7.56 -6.56
N GLN A 134 31.14 6.28 -6.70
CA GLN A 134 29.75 5.83 -6.63
C GLN A 134 29.27 5.82 -5.17
N LEU A 135 28.03 6.28 -4.95
CA LEU A 135 27.31 6.28 -3.68
C LEU A 135 26.29 5.13 -3.60
N GLY A 136 25.72 4.74 -4.73
CA GLY A 136 24.75 3.65 -4.81
C GLY A 136 24.31 3.34 -6.25
N GLU A 137 23.45 2.34 -6.39
CA GLU A 137 22.85 1.89 -7.65
C GLU A 137 21.44 1.37 -7.38
N GLY A 138 20.55 1.51 -8.36
CA GLY A 138 19.19 0.97 -8.33
C GLY A 138 18.64 0.82 -9.75
N GLY A 139 17.43 0.29 -9.91
CA GLY A 139 16.89 -0.10 -11.23
C GLY A 139 16.88 1.01 -12.30
N MET A 140 16.86 2.28 -11.89
CA MET A 140 16.94 3.42 -12.80
C MET A 140 18.34 3.76 -13.31
N GLY A 141 19.38 3.44 -12.55
CA GLY A 141 20.68 4.09 -12.68
C GLY A 141 21.51 4.15 -11.39
N ALA A 142 22.67 4.80 -11.51
CA ALA A 142 23.64 4.96 -10.43
C ALA A 142 23.64 6.39 -9.86
N VAL A 143 24.05 6.52 -8.59
CA VAL A 143 24.25 7.80 -7.92
C VAL A 143 25.72 7.92 -7.53
N TYR A 144 26.33 9.07 -7.83
CA TYR A 144 27.73 9.37 -7.59
C TYR A 144 27.88 10.62 -6.71
N GLU A 145 28.95 10.65 -5.91
CA GLU A 145 29.52 11.90 -5.41
C GLU A 145 30.36 12.48 -6.55
N ALA A 146 30.16 13.76 -6.83
CA ALA A 146 30.87 14.51 -7.86
C ALA A 146 31.26 15.89 -7.36
N GLU A 147 32.23 16.51 -8.02
CA GLU A 147 32.69 17.87 -7.71
C GLU A 147 32.37 18.81 -8.88
N HIS A 148 31.77 19.96 -8.58
CA HIS A 148 31.55 21.00 -9.60
C HIS A 148 32.89 21.69 -9.92
N VAL A 149 33.46 21.38 -11.09
CA VAL A 149 34.86 21.68 -11.50
C VAL A 149 35.24 23.16 -11.31
N LEU A 150 34.36 24.11 -11.60
CA LEU A 150 34.65 25.55 -11.45
C LEU A 150 34.43 26.11 -10.02
N LEU A 151 33.83 25.34 -9.11
CA LEU A 151 33.40 25.82 -7.79
C LEU A 151 34.06 25.08 -6.62
N GLY A 152 34.59 23.87 -6.85
CA GLY A 152 35.11 23.01 -5.77
C GLY A 152 34.03 22.51 -4.80
N VAL A 153 32.76 22.58 -5.20
CA VAL A 153 31.60 22.22 -4.36
C VAL A 153 31.18 20.77 -4.64
N PRO A 154 31.08 19.91 -3.62
CA PRO A 154 30.62 18.54 -3.79
C PRO A 154 29.10 18.48 -3.96
N VAL A 155 28.66 17.62 -4.89
CA VAL A 155 27.26 17.41 -5.28
C VAL A 155 26.97 15.91 -5.45
N ALA A 156 25.70 15.53 -5.37
CA ALA A 156 25.26 14.19 -5.75
C ALA A 156 24.76 14.22 -7.20
N VAL A 157 25.19 13.26 -8.03
CA VAL A 157 24.78 13.15 -9.44
C VAL A 157 24.15 11.78 -9.67
N LYS A 158 22.87 11.77 -10.05
CA LYS A 158 22.12 10.55 -10.40
C LYS A 158 22.03 10.44 -11.92
N THR A 159 22.67 9.43 -12.50
CA THR A 159 22.70 9.18 -13.95
C THR A 159 21.75 8.04 -14.34
N MET A 160 20.99 8.18 -15.41
CA MET A 160 20.14 7.11 -15.92
C MET A 160 20.96 5.95 -16.49
N HIS A 161 20.51 4.70 -16.32
CA HIS A 161 21.12 3.56 -17.01
C HIS A 161 20.95 3.66 -18.54
N PRO A 162 21.97 3.28 -19.34
CA PRO A 162 21.92 3.40 -20.80
C PRO A 162 20.73 2.70 -21.48
N HIS A 163 20.26 1.57 -20.92
CA HIS A 163 19.12 0.84 -21.48
C HIS A 163 17.78 1.56 -21.29
N LEU A 164 17.64 2.42 -20.26
CA LEU A 164 16.49 3.31 -20.10
C LEU A 164 16.68 4.62 -20.88
N ALA A 165 17.91 5.14 -20.95
CA ALA A 165 18.24 6.36 -21.70
C ALA A 165 17.96 6.21 -23.21
N ALA A 166 18.15 5.00 -23.74
CA ALA A 166 17.81 4.61 -25.10
C ALA A 166 16.29 4.57 -25.40
N ILE A 167 15.42 4.63 -24.38
CA ILE A 167 13.97 4.69 -24.54
C ILE A 167 13.53 6.16 -24.51
N PRO A 168 13.08 6.75 -25.64
CA PRO A 168 12.79 8.19 -25.69
C PRO A 168 11.67 8.62 -24.74
N GLU A 169 10.73 7.74 -24.41
CA GLU A 169 9.69 8.03 -23.42
C GLU A 169 10.24 8.08 -22.00
N SER A 170 11.04 7.08 -21.57
CA SER A 170 11.69 7.06 -20.26
C SER A 170 12.59 8.30 -20.05
N ARG A 171 13.34 8.70 -21.09
CA ARG A 171 14.08 9.98 -21.10
C ARG A 171 13.16 11.19 -20.92
N ARG A 172 12.11 11.34 -21.73
CA ARG A 172 11.14 12.45 -21.63
C ARG A 172 10.47 12.52 -20.25
N ARG A 173 10.13 11.35 -19.69
CA ARG A 173 9.47 11.17 -18.39
C ARG A 173 10.39 11.56 -17.23
N PHE A 174 11.65 11.12 -17.24
CA PHE A 174 12.68 11.56 -16.30
C PHE A 174 12.93 13.07 -16.35
N LEU A 175 13.11 13.63 -17.56
CA LEU A 175 13.31 15.08 -17.73
C LEU A 175 12.10 15.89 -17.23
N ARG A 176 10.87 15.39 -17.43
CA ARG A 176 9.63 15.98 -16.91
C ARG A 176 9.59 15.98 -15.38
N GLU A 177 9.91 14.86 -14.74
CA GLU A 177 9.87 14.70 -13.29
C GLU A 177 11.01 15.45 -12.59
N ALA A 178 12.23 15.42 -13.14
CA ALA A 178 13.34 16.26 -12.72
C ALA A 178 12.98 17.77 -12.76
N ARG A 179 12.31 18.23 -13.82
CA ARG A 179 11.83 19.62 -13.96
C ARG A 179 10.63 19.98 -13.06
N ALA A 180 9.95 18.99 -12.49
CA ALA A 180 8.97 19.20 -11.43
C ALA A 180 9.66 19.28 -10.07
N ALA A 181 10.51 18.30 -9.75
CA ALA A 181 11.30 18.25 -8.52
C ALA A 181 12.21 19.48 -8.34
N SER A 182 12.78 20.04 -9.41
CA SER A 182 13.62 21.24 -9.33
C SER A 182 12.89 22.53 -8.91
N ARG A 183 11.56 22.51 -8.83
CA ARG A 183 10.74 23.61 -8.30
C ARG A 183 10.45 23.46 -6.81
N LEU A 184 10.69 22.28 -6.24
CA LEU A 184 10.38 21.95 -4.85
C LEU A 184 11.57 22.29 -3.95
N VAL A 185 11.46 23.40 -3.22
CA VAL A 185 12.48 23.85 -2.26
C VAL A 185 11.91 23.78 -0.86
N HIS A 186 12.38 22.80 -0.07
CA HIS A 186 11.92 22.57 1.30
C HIS A 186 13.05 21.97 2.17
N ARG A 187 13.06 22.21 3.50
CA ARG A 187 14.10 21.69 4.42
C ARG A 187 14.21 20.17 4.31
N ASN A 188 13.06 19.49 4.30
CA ASN A 188 12.93 18.04 4.34
C ASN A 188 12.83 17.38 2.95
N VAL A 189 13.32 18.05 1.91
CA VAL A 189 13.45 17.52 0.55
C VAL A 189 14.89 17.70 0.09
N VAL A 190 15.40 16.80 -0.74
CA VAL A 190 16.70 17.00 -1.42
C VAL A 190 16.58 18.10 -2.48
N LYS A 191 17.44 19.11 -2.39
CA LYS A 191 17.52 20.19 -3.36
C LYS A 191 18.17 19.70 -4.67
N VAL A 192 17.42 19.75 -5.76
CA VAL A 192 17.96 19.66 -7.14
C VAL A 192 18.71 20.95 -7.48
N LEU A 193 19.83 20.84 -8.20
CA LEU A 193 20.74 21.93 -8.52
C LEU A 193 20.88 22.19 -10.03
N ASP A 194 20.98 21.13 -10.85
CA ASP A 194 21.10 21.20 -12.31
C ASP A 194 20.55 19.89 -12.95
N LEU A 195 20.32 19.90 -14.27
CA LEU A 195 19.83 18.78 -15.06
C LEU A 195 20.50 18.81 -16.44
N GLY A 196 21.18 17.72 -16.82
CA GLY A 196 21.94 17.66 -18.08
C GLY A 196 21.83 16.32 -18.81
N GLY A 197 22.50 16.26 -19.96
CA GLY A 197 22.41 15.17 -20.93
C GLY A 197 21.20 15.32 -21.87
N ASP A 198 21.49 15.61 -23.14
CA ASP A 198 20.59 15.47 -24.28
C ASP A 198 21.24 14.53 -25.31
N GLU A 199 20.58 14.21 -26.43
CA GLU A 199 21.07 13.15 -27.35
C GLU A 199 22.45 13.44 -27.99
N ASP A 200 22.84 14.71 -28.13
CA ASP A 200 24.12 15.15 -28.70
C ASP A 200 25.21 15.45 -27.64
N GLU A 201 24.91 15.36 -26.34
CA GLU A 201 25.83 15.68 -25.23
C GLU A 201 26.12 14.47 -24.34
N ASP A 202 27.32 14.42 -23.72
CA ASP A 202 27.72 13.39 -22.75
C ASP A 202 27.49 11.92 -23.20
N ASP A 203 27.70 11.59 -24.48
CA ASP A 203 27.39 10.26 -25.05
C ASP A 203 25.92 9.81 -24.82
N GLY A 204 24.98 10.76 -24.66
CA GLY A 204 23.57 10.50 -24.34
C GLY A 204 23.29 10.19 -22.86
N VAL A 205 24.25 10.43 -21.95
CA VAL A 205 24.08 10.18 -20.51
C VAL A 205 23.24 11.29 -19.86
N ILE A 206 21.97 10.99 -19.59
CA ILE A 206 21.05 11.88 -18.86
C ILE A 206 21.39 11.85 -17.36
N TYR A 207 21.52 13.02 -16.72
CA TYR A 207 21.89 13.12 -15.31
C TYR A 207 21.19 14.25 -14.55
N LEU A 208 20.83 13.97 -13.29
CA LEU A 208 20.24 14.90 -12.33
C LEU A 208 21.27 15.26 -11.26
N VAL A 209 21.49 16.56 -11.03
CA VAL A 209 22.43 17.06 -10.00
C VAL A 209 21.66 17.55 -8.78
N MET A 210 22.12 17.18 -7.60
CA MET A 210 21.47 17.40 -6.31
C MET A 210 22.50 17.83 -5.25
N GLU A 211 22.03 18.40 -4.14
CA GLU A 211 22.89 18.64 -2.96
C GLU A 211 23.46 17.31 -2.42
N LEU A 212 24.75 17.29 -2.06
CA LEU A 212 25.35 16.12 -1.40
C LEU A 212 25.01 16.14 0.09
N LEU A 213 24.11 15.25 0.51
CA LEU A 213 23.72 15.11 1.91
C LEU A 213 24.72 14.22 2.67
N LYS A 214 25.27 14.74 3.76
CA LYS A 214 26.11 13.97 4.71
C LYS A 214 25.20 13.23 5.67
N GLY A 215 25.31 11.90 5.69
CA GLY A 215 24.44 11.04 6.50
C GLY A 215 24.27 9.66 5.86
N GLN A 216 23.15 9.00 6.16
CA GLN A 216 22.79 7.69 5.61
C GLN A 216 21.26 7.57 5.45
N SER A 217 20.78 6.57 4.70
CA SER A 217 19.33 6.34 4.60
C SER A 217 18.72 5.85 5.90
N LEU A 218 17.43 6.14 6.11
CA LEU A 218 16.65 5.65 7.24
C LEU A 218 16.69 4.12 7.30
N GLY A 219 16.63 3.44 6.15
CA GLY A 219 16.81 2.00 6.04
C GLY A 219 18.19 1.51 6.47
N ALA A 220 19.27 2.22 6.10
CA ALA A 220 20.62 1.88 6.53
C ALA A 220 20.81 2.08 8.05
N TRP A 221 20.31 3.19 8.60
CA TRP A 221 20.35 3.48 10.04
C TRP A 221 19.56 2.46 10.87
N LEU A 222 18.35 2.09 10.42
CA LEU A 222 17.54 1.05 11.07
C LEU A 222 18.20 -0.34 11.04
N ARG A 223 18.98 -0.65 9.99
CA ARG A 223 19.78 -1.89 9.92
C ARG A 223 21.08 -1.84 10.73
N ALA A 224 21.64 -0.66 10.95
CA ALA A 224 22.84 -0.46 11.76
C ALA A 224 22.53 -0.44 13.26
N SER A 225 21.36 0.05 13.66
CA SER A 225 20.90 -0.01 15.05
C SER A 225 20.52 -1.45 15.45
N ARG A 226 20.84 -1.82 16.69
CA ARG A 226 20.33 -3.06 17.34
C ARG A 226 19.05 -2.83 18.13
N GLU A 227 18.70 -1.57 18.37
CA GLU A 227 17.59 -1.15 19.21
C GLU A 227 16.62 -0.28 18.41
N LEU A 228 15.34 -0.31 18.78
CA LEU A 228 14.34 0.57 18.16
C LEU A 228 14.51 2.00 18.68
N PRO A 229 14.35 3.02 17.83
CA PRO A 229 14.43 4.41 18.25
C PRO A 229 13.37 4.78 19.30
N GLY A 230 13.71 5.77 20.13
CA GLY A 230 12.80 6.33 21.12
C GLY A 230 11.59 6.98 20.45
N LEU A 231 10.41 6.97 21.11
CA LEU A 231 9.18 7.48 20.50
C LEU A 231 9.26 8.98 20.12
N GLU A 232 10.07 9.77 20.83
CA GLU A 232 10.35 11.17 20.49
C GLU A 232 11.21 11.30 19.21
N GLU A 233 12.19 10.41 19.02
CA GLU A 233 13.01 10.34 17.79
C GLU A 233 12.19 9.84 16.59
N VAL A 234 11.32 8.84 16.81
CA VAL A 234 10.32 8.38 15.82
C VAL A 234 9.41 9.53 15.41
N ALA A 235 8.88 10.30 16.37
CA ALA A 235 8.01 11.43 16.09
C ALA A 235 8.73 12.56 15.33
N SER A 236 9.99 12.84 15.68
CA SER A 236 10.82 13.84 14.99
C SER A 236 11.09 13.46 13.53
N ILE A 237 11.63 12.26 13.30
CA ILE A 237 11.92 11.73 11.95
C ILE A 237 10.64 11.65 11.11
N PHE A 238 9.52 11.21 11.69
CA PHE A 238 8.27 11.09 10.96
C PHE A 238 7.60 12.44 10.68
N ALA A 239 7.74 13.45 11.55
CA ALA A 239 7.30 14.81 11.29
C ALA A 239 8.07 15.44 10.12
N ASP A 240 9.39 15.33 10.10
CA ASP A 240 10.25 15.78 8.99
C ASP A 240 9.83 15.14 7.65
N ILE A 241 9.59 13.81 7.62
CA ILE A 241 9.10 13.10 6.42
C ILE A 241 7.75 13.67 5.97
N LEU A 242 6.82 13.90 6.89
CA LEU A 242 5.49 14.43 6.57
C LEU A 242 5.54 15.88 6.05
N ASP A 243 6.47 16.70 6.53
CA ASP A 243 6.66 18.06 6.01
C ASP A 243 7.28 18.04 4.60
N GLY A 244 8.22 17.12 4.34
CA GLY A 244 8.78 16.90 3.00
C GLY A 244 7.74 16.41 1.99
N VAL A 245 6.95 15.39 2.36
CA VAL A 245 5.86 14.85 1.54
C VAL A 245 4.75 15.90 1.35
N GLY A 246 4.40 16.65 2.40
CA GLY A 246 3.39 17.71 2.34
C GLY A 246 3.76 18.84 1.39
N ALA A 247 5.03 19.27 1.38
CA ALA A 247 5.54 20.28 0.43
C ALA A 247 5.49 19.78 -1.02
N ALA A 248 5.78 18.50 -1.27
CA ALA A 248 5.63 17.89 -2.59
C ALA A 248 4.16 17.84 -3.04
N HIS A 249 3.27 17.37 -2.17
CA HIS A 249 1.82 17.30 -2.44
C HIS A 249 1.22 18.68 -2.75
N ALA A 250 1.61 19.71 -1.99
CA ALA A 250 1.22 21.09 -2.24
C ALA A 250 1.74 21.65 -3.59
N SER A 251 2.83 21.07 -4.12
CA SER A 251 3.40 21.38 -5.43
C SER A 251 2.83 20.51 -6.57
N GLY A 252 1.85 19.65 -6.29
CA GLY A 252 1.26 18.71 -7.27
C GLY A 252 2.12 17.48 -7.57
N ILE A 253 3.16 17.21 -6.77
CA ILE A 253 4.11 16.10 -6.95
C ILE A 253 3.71 14.96 -6.00
N VAL A 254 3.65 13.74 -6.52
CA VAL A 254 3.45 12.49 -5.75
C VAL A 254 4.72 11.64 -5.87
N HIS A 255 5.22 11.09 -4.77
CA HIS A 255 6.51 10.39 -4.73
C HIS A 255 6.44 8.99 -5.35
N ARG A 256 5.38 8.23 -5.06
CA ARG A 256 5.07 6.87 -5.59
C ARG A 256 6.04 5.74 -5.22
N ASP A 257 7.23 6.01 -4.71
CA ASP A 257 8.19 5.00 -4.21
C ASP A 257 8.78 5.42 -2.85
N LEU A 258 7.94 5.96 -1.96
CA LEU A 258 8.39 6.39 -0.64
C LEU A 258 8.71 5.17 0.24
N LYS A 259 9.95 5.05 0.72
CA LYS A 259 10.46 3.94 1.55
C LYS A 259 11.68 4.37 2.36
N PRO A 260 12.14 3.61 3.38
CA PRO A 260 13.28 3.99 4.22
C PRO A 260 14.59 4.23 3.47
N GLU A 261 14.79 3.61 2.31
CA GLU A 261 15.93 3.87 1.42
C GLU A 261 15.88 5.28 0.79
N ASN A 262 14.67 5.77 0.50
CA ASN A 262 14.42 7.07 -0.15
C ASN A 262 14.20 8.22 0.88
N VAL A 263 14.59 8.00 2.14
CA VAL A 263 14.68 9.04 3.17
C VAL A 263 16.11 9.06 3.69
N LEU A 264 16.84 10.15 3.47
CA LEU A 264 18.17 10.37 4.05
C LEU A 264 18.06 11.08 5.39
N LEU A 265 18.71 10.51 6.41
CA LEU A 265 18.95 11.14 7.71
C LEU A 265 20.24 11.96 7.58
N ALA A 266 20.09 13.23 7.25
CA ALA A 266 21.20 14.16 7.03
C ALA A 266 21.62 14.87 8.31
N GLU A 267 22.91 15.16 8.45
CA GLU A 267 23.45 16.06 9.47
C GLU A 267 23.44 17.49 8.93
N GLN A 268 22.67 18.38 9.56
CA GLN A 268 22.57 19.80 9.19
C GLN A 268 22.60 20.66 10.45
N ASP A 269 23.52 21.64 10.49
CA ASP A 269 23.67 22.60 11.60
C ASP A 269 23.91 21.97 13.00
N GLY A 270 24.33 20.69 13.04
CA GLY A 270 24.51 19.89 14.25
C GLY A 270 23.30 19.05 14.64
N GLU A 271 22.16 19.22 13.97
CA GLU A 271 20.96 18.40 14.11
C GLU A 271 20.92 17.26 13.08
N ARG A 272 20.16 16.20 13.38
CA ARG A 272 19.75 15.21 12.38
C ARG A 272 18.40 15.62 11.80
N VAL A 273 18.32 15.71 10.47
CA VAL A 273 17.13 16.10 9.71
C VAL A 273 16.79 15.01 8.70
N ALA A 274 15.54 14.55 8.67
CA ALA A 274 15.09 13.65 7.60
C ALA A 274 14.75 14.46 6.33
N LYS A 275 15.35 14.04 5.20
CA LYS A 275 15.13 14.57 3.86
C LYS A 275 14.65 13.47 2.92
N VAL A 276 13.53 13.70 2.25
CA VAL A 276 12.96 12.80 1.23
C VAL A 276 13.69 13.01 -0.11
N VAL A 277 14.01 11.92 -0.80
CA VAL A 277 14.76 11.91 -2.07
C VAL A 277 14.02 11.13 -3.17
N ASP A 278 14.44 11.26 -4.42
CA ASP A 278 13.94 10.44 -5.54
C ASP A 278 12.41 10.50 -5.80
N PHE A 279 11.82 11.69 -5.70
CA PHE A 279 10.41 11.96 -6.03
C PHE A 279 10.04 11.57 -7.46
N GLY A 280 9.08 10.65 -7.61
CA GLY A 280 8.45 10.26 -8.89
C GLY A 280 9.31 9.36 -9.78
N LEU A 281 10.62 9.62 -9.84
CA LEU A 281 11.58 9.05 -10.78
C LEU A 281 11.48 7.51 -10.92
N ALA A 282 11.26 6.78 -9.83
CA ALA A 282 11.22 5.31 -9.83
C ALA A 282 10.13 4.67 -10.72
N HIS A 283 9.16 5.44 -11.23
CA HIS A 283 8.08 4.96 -12.08
C HIS A 283 8.27 5.31 -13.57
N LEU A 284 9.52 5.30 -14.06
CA LEU A 284 9.76 5.38 -15.51
C LEU A 284 9.15 4.21 -16.28
N ASP A 285 9.16 3.02 -15.67
CA ASP A 285 8.75 1.76 -16.29
C ASP A 285 7.23 1.50 -16.20
N ASP A 286 6.47 2.39 -15.55
CA ASP A 286 5.05 2.21 -15.26
C ASP A 286 4.18 2.47 -16.52
N PRO A 287 3.50 1.44 -17.09
CA PRO A 287 2.86 1.54 -18.41
C PRO A 287 1.44 2.14 -18.34
N LEU A 288 1.22 3.14 -17.48
CA LEU A 288 -0.09 3.78 -17.30
C LEU A 288 -0.67 4.44 -18.57
N ASP A 289 0.18 4.80 -19.54
CA ASP A 289 -0.22 5.30 -20.86
C ASP A 289 -0.15 4.20 -21.96
N ALA A 290 0.30 2.98 -21.63
CA ALA A 290 0.65 1.92 -22.60
C ALA A 290 0.05 0.51 -22.31
N GLY A 291 -0.77 0.36 -21.26
CA GLY A 291 -1.55 -0.85 -20.98
C GLY A 291 -0.86 -1.92 -20.12
N PRO A 292 -1.62 -2.87 -19.56
CA PRO A 292 -1.11 -3.79 -18.53
C PRO A 292 -0.36 -4.99 -19.11
N THR A 293 0.97 -4.99 -19.00
CA THR A 293 1.82 -6.15 -19.37
C THR A 293 2.40 -6.83 -18.13
N LEU A 294 1.54 -7.48 -17.35
CA LEU A 294 1.88 -8.18 -16.09
C LEU A 294 2.58 -9.55 -16.31
N THR A 295 3.28 -9.72 -17.43
CA THR A 295 3.72 -11.04 -17.94
C THR A 295 5.24 -11.16 -18.16
N SER A 296 6.02 -10.72 -17.17
CA SER A 296 7.46 -11.00 -17.05
C SER A 296 7.77 -11.34 -15.59
N LYS A 297 8.39 -12.50 -15.33
CA LYS A 297 8.62 -13.00 -13.95
C LYS A 297 9.53 -12.12 -13.09
N ASP A 298 10.33 -11.26 -13.73
CA ASP A 298 11.40 -10.48 -13.10
C ASP A 298 11.11 -8.97 -13.07
N MET A 299 9.89 -8.53 -13.44
CA MET A 299 9.51 -7.11 -13.60
C MET A 299 8.44 -6.60 -12.60
N VAL A 300 8.56 -6.96 -11.32
CA VAL A 300 7.86 -6.19 -10.27
C VAL A 300 8.65 -4.91 -9.99
N ALA A 301 8.37 -3.85 -10.74
CA ALA A 301 9.03 -2.56 -10.58
C ALA A 301 8.66 -1.90 -9.23
N GLY A 302 9.63 -1.82 -8.31
CA GLY A 302 9.47 -1.18 -6.99
C GLY A 302 9.69 -2.15 -5.82
N THR A 303 9.58 -1.64 -4.60
CA THR A 303 9.77 -2.44 -3.37
C THR A 303 8.41 -2.85 -2.79
N PRO A 304 7.98 -4.12 -2.92
CA PRO A 304 6.58 -4.52 -2.67
C PRO A 304 6.12 -4.32 -1.23
N GLU A 305 7.04 -4.30 -0.25
CA GLU A 305 6.79 -4.08 1.19
C GLU A 305 6.22 -2.68 1.54
N TYR A 306 6.26 -1.73 0.59
CA TYR A 306 5.82 -0.34 0.78
C TYR A 306 4.72 0.07 -0.22
N MET A 307 4.36 -0.81 -1.17
CA MET A 307 3.38 -0.50 -2.21
C MET A 307 1.98 -0.28 -1.62
N SER A 308 1.29 0.76 -2.12
CA SER A 308 -0.08 1.05 -1.72
C SER A 308 -1.11 0.10 -2.38
N PRO A 309 -2.28 -0.12 -1.75
CA PRO A 309 -3.35 -0.97 -2.28
C PRO A 309 -3.85 -0.57 -3.68
N GLU A 310 -3.71 0.70 -4.06
CA GLU A 310 -3.99 1.19 -5.41
C GLU A 310 -2.87 0.85 -6.42
N GLN A 311 -1.60 0.96 -6.02
CA GLN A 311 -0.45 0.58 -6.86
C GLN A 311 -0.42 -0.92 -7.15
N CYS A 312 -0.68 -1.77 -6.15
CA CYS A 312 -0.77 -3.22 -6.31
C CYS A 312 -1.88 -3.67 -7.29
N ARG A 313 -2.78 -2.75 -7.70
CA ARG A 313 -3.89 -2.96 -8.64
C ARG A 313 -3.71 -2.16 -9.95
N SER A 314 -2.59 -1.47 -10.14
CA SER A 314 -2.34 -0.54 -11.25
C SER A 314 -3.46 0.52 -11.41
N LEU A 315 -4.05 0.97 -10.30
CA LEU A 315 -5.04 2.05 -10.27
C LEU A 315 -4.37 3.41 -10.18
N ALA A 316 -5.12 4.48 -10.48
CA ALA A 316 -4.62 5.86 -10.48
C ALA A 316 -3.95 6.25 -9.13
N VAL A 317 -2.63 6.45 -9.17
CA VAL A 317 -1.79 6.69 -7.99
C VAL A 317 -1.76 8.18 -7.63
N GLY A 318 -2.49 8.56 -6.58
CA GLY A 318 -2.55 9.92 -6.03
C GLY A 318 -1.78 10.09 -4.70
N PRO A 319 -1.86 11.29 -4.07
CA PRO A 319 -1.21 11.59 -2.78
C PRO A 319 -1.48 10.59 -1.64
N SER A 320 -2.63 9.90 -1.69
CA SER A 320 -3.01 8.83 -0.77
C SER A 320 -2.01 7.67 -0.71
N ALA A 321 -1.31 7.37 -1.81
CA ALA A 321 -0.34 6.29 -1.91
C ALA A 321 0.90 6.59 -1.05
N ASP A 322 1.41 7.82 -1.12
CA ASP A 322 2.52 8.26 -0.27
C ASP A 322 2.13 8.24 1.22
N LEU A 323 0.88 8.59 1.56
CA LEU A 323 0.39 8.48 2.94
C LEU A 323 0.28 7.02 3.43
N TYR A 324 -0.03 6.07 2.54
CA TYR A 324 0.02 4.65 2.86
C TYR A 324 1.46 4.18 3.12
N ALA A 325 2.40 4.60 2.26
CA ALA A 325 3.82 4.34 2.42
C ALA A 325 4.39 4.97 3.72
N CYS A 326 3.94 6.17 4.10
CA CYS A 326 4.19 6.74 5.44
C CYS A 326 3.68 5.83 6.57
N GLY A 327 2.52 5.17 6.40
CA GLY A 327 2.02 4.16 7.33
C GLY A 327 2.92 2.92 7.43
N CYS A 328 3.51 2.49 6.31
CA CYS A 328 4.54 1.44 6.30
C CYS A 328 5.81 1.90 7.03
N ILE A 329 6.34 3.09 6.71
CA ILE A 329 7.54 3.65 7.35
C ILE A 329 7.34 3.84 8.87
N LEU A 330 6.19 4.36 9.30
CA LEU A 330 5.84 4.46 10.72
C LEU A 330 5.79 3.07 11.39
N THR A 331 5.36 2.03 10.67
CA THR A 331 5.45 0.65 11.16
C THR A 331 6.92 0.22 11.30
N VAL A 332 7.79 0.47 10.33
CA VAL A 332 9.24 0.14 10.45
C VAL A 332 9.88 0.90 11.63
N LEU A 333 9.58 2.18 11.80
CA LEU A 333 10.07 2.99 12.93
C LEU A 333 9.61 2.44 14.30
N LEU A 334 8.40 1.86 14.38
CA LEU A 334 7.83 1.36 15.62
C LEU A 334 8.16 -0.10 15.94
N GLN A 335 8.44 -0.97 14.96
CA GLN A 335 8.73 -2.40 15.19
C GLN A 335 9.96 -2.96 14.42
N GLY A 336 10.76 -2.10 13.77
CA GLY A 336 11.98 -2.47 13.05
C GLY A 336 11.77 -3.13 11.68
N ARG A 337 10.52 -3.42 11.28
CA ARG A 337 10.19 -4.11 10.03
C ARG A 337 8.86 -3.65 9.42
N PRO A 338 8.66 -3.79 8.09
CA PRO A 338 7.39 -3.50 7.38
C PRO A 338 6.15 -4.19 7.99
N PRO A 339 4.93 -3.74 7.66
CA PRO A 339 3.70 -4.38 8.14
C PRO A 339 3.50 -5.81 7.59
N PHE A 340 4.07 -6.13 6.42
CA PHE A 340 4.09 -7.46 5.82
C PHE A 340 5.50 -7.76 5.32
N THR A 341 6.02 -8.96 5.61
CA THR A 341 7.44 -9.32 5.41
C THR A 341 7.60 -10.81 5.14
N GLY A 342 8.62 -11.20 4.38
CA GLY A 342 9.03 -12.62 4.27
C GLY A 342 8.13 -13.49 3.38
N LEU A 343 7.38 -12.88 2.47
CA LEU A 343 6.55 -13.56 1.45
C LEU A 343 7.06 -13.18 0.04
N PRO A 344 6.78 -13.99 -1.00
CA PRO A 344 7.02 -13.62 -2.39
C PRO A 344 6.35 -12.28 -2.78
N PRO A 345 6.87 -11.54 -3.79
CA PRO A 345 6.35 -10.21 -4.15
C PRO A 345 4.84 -10.17 -4.42
N ILE A 346 4.29 -11.16 -5.12
CA ILE A 346 2.85 -11.26 -5.44
C ILE A 346 2.01 -11.46 -4.17
N GLU A 347 2.51 -12.23 -3.20
CA GLU A 347 1.85 -12.45 -1.92
C GLU A 347 1.93 -11.21 -1.02
N LEU A 348 3.07 -10.50 -1.00
CA LEU A 348 3.18 -9.18 -0.34
C LEU A 348 2.16 -8.19 -0.95
N MET A 349 2.06 -8.12 -2.28
CA MET A 349 1.06 -7.29 -2.97
C MET A 349 -0.37 -7.69 -2.57
N ALA A 350 -0.67 -8.99 -2.42
CA ALA A 350 -1.96 -9.47 -1.92
C ALA A 350 -2.23 -9.05 -0.45
N MET A 351 -1.22 -9.13 0.43
CA MET A 351 -1.32 -8.64 1.81
C MET A 351 -1.57 -7.13 1.85
N HIS A 352 -0.87 -6.34 1.01
CA HIS A 352 -1.12 -4.91 0.84
C HIS A 352 -2.52 -4.64 0.26
N MET A 353 -3.03 -5.45 -0.68
CA MET A 353 -4.37 -5.29 -1.25
C MET A 353 -5.52 -5.62 -0.30
N PHE A 354 -5.41 -6.68 0.52
CA PHE A 354 -6.55 -7.29 1.21
C PHE A 354 -6.38 -7.42 2.73
N SER A 355 -5.22 -7.90 3.21
CA SER A 355 -5.03 -8.29 4.62
C SER A 355 -4.93 -7.10 5.59
N ILE A 356 -5.62 -7.16 6.72
CA ILE A 356 -5.50 -6.15 7.78
C ILE A 356 -4.06 -6.14 8.31
N PRO A 357 -3.41 -4.97 8.52
CA PRO A 357 -2.08 -4.92 9.13
C PRO A 357 -2.07 -5.58 10.51
N PRO A 358 -1.06 -6.39 10.85
CA PRO A 358 -0.97 -7.01 12.17
C PRO A 358 -0.76 -5.95 13.28
N PRO A 359 -1.04 -6.32 14.55
CA PRO A 359 -0.56 -5.57 15.71
C PRO A 359 0.97 -5.41 15.68
N LEU A 360 1.50 -4.35 16.30
CA LEU A 360 2.93 -4.10 16.34
C LEU A 360 3.67 -5.15 17.18
N ALA A 361 4.55 -5.93 16.54
CA ALA A 361 5.39 -6.93 17.17
C ALA A 361 6.69 -6.29 17.69
N ARG A 362 6.68 -5.77 18.92
CA ARG A 362 7.78 -5.00 19.52
C ARG A 362 8.59 -5.84 20.53
N PRO A 363 9.90 -5.58 20.69
CA PRO A 363 10.74 -6.34 21.62
C PRO A 363 10.31 -6.13 23.09
N PRO A 364 10.49 -7.14 23.96
CA PRO A 364 10.21 -7.01 25.39
C PRO A 364 10.94 -5.82 26.03
N GLY A 365 10.24 -5.07 26.88
CA GLY A 365 10.78 -3.88 27.55
C GLY A 365 10.69 -2.57 26.74
N ALA A 366 10.29 -2.59 25.46
CA ALA A 366 10.05 -1.36 24.71
C ALA A 366 8.91 -0.52 25.33
N PRO A 367 9.06 0.82 25.49
CA PRO A 367 8.02 1.69 26.04
C PRO A 367 6.71 1.59 25.24
N PRO A 368 5.52 1.50 25.86
CA PRO A 368 4.26 1.24 25.15
C PRO A 368 3.93 2.31 24.11
N VAL A 369 3.38 1.90 22.96
CA VAL A 369 2.95 2.82 21.90
C VAL A 369 1.68 3.56 22.36
N PRO A 370 1.61 4.90 22.27
CA PRO A 370 0.38 5.64 22.54
C PRO A 370 -0.77 5.14 21.64
N PRO A 371 -1.97 4.83 22.18
CA PRO A 371 -3.10 4.32 21.38
C PRO A 371 -3.49 5.23 20.20
N LEU A 372 -3.29 6.55 20.30
CA LEU A 372 -3.51 7.49 19.20
C LEU A 372 -2.48 7.36 18.07
N LEU A 373 -1.23 6.98 18.39
CA LEU A 373 -0.17 6.75 17.41
C LEU A 373 -0.39 5.43 16.67
N GLU A 374 -0.78 4.37 17.40
CA GLU A 374 -1.22 3.11 16.77
C GLU A 374 -2.48 3.34 15.90
N ARG A 375 -3.43 4.16 16.36
CA ARG A 375 -4.60 4.52 15.55
C ARG A 375 -4.22 5.31 14.30
N LEU A 376 -3.24 6.20 14.38
CA LEU A 376 -2.71 6.93 13.23
C LEU A 376 -2.08 5.97 12.21
N ARG A 377 -1.24 5.03 12.67
CA ARG A 377 -0.65 3.96 11.85
C ARG A 377 -1.71 3.14 11.12
N LEU A 378 -2.76 2.71 11.82
CA LEU A 378 -3.84 1.91 11.24
C LEU A 378 -4.71 2.70 10.25
N ASP A 379 -4.97 3.99 10.50
CA ASP A 379 -5.70 4.84 9.55
C ASP A 379 -4.87 5.12 8.29
N LEU A 380 -3.55 5.32 8.39
CA LEU A 380 -2.64 5.45 7.24
C LEU A 380 -2.63 4.18 6.39
N LEU A 381 -2.61 3.00 7.04
CA LEU A 381 -2.63 1.70 6.38
C LEU A 381 -4.04 1.24 5.92
N ALA A 382 -5.04 2.14 5.91
CA ALA A 382 -6.38 1.82 5.44
C ALA A 382 -6.38 1.44 3.95
N LYS A 383 -7.07 0.34 3.61
CA LYS A 383 -7.07 -0.22 2.23
C LYS A 383 -7.68 0.72 1.20
N LEU A 384 -8.76 1.43 1.58
CA LEU A 384 -9.41 2.44 0.77
C LEU A 384 -8.69 3.79 0.93
N PRO A 385 -8.23 4.45 -0.16
CA PRO A 385 -7.59 5.78 -0.10
C PRO A 385 -8.39 6.81 0.71
N GLN A 386 -9.70 6.88 0.48
CA GLN A 386 -10.65 7.77 1.15
C GLN A 386 -10.97 7.40 2.62
N LYS A 387 -10.22 6.47 3.21
CA LYS A 387 -10.23 6.17 4.65
C LYS A 387 -8.91 6.52 5.36
N ARG A 388 -7.90 6.95 4.61
CA ARG A 388 -6.64 7.52 5.13
C ARG A 388 -6.85 8.99 5.51
N PRO A 389 -5.97 9.60 6.31
CA PRO A 389 -5.96 11.05 6.53
C PRO A 389 -5.88 11.84 5.21
N GLU A 390 -6.51 13.01 5.16
CA GLU A 390 -6.68 13.80 3.92
C GLU A 390 -5.38 14.41 3.36
N SER A 391 -4.37 14.64 4.21
CA SER A 391 -3.13 15.31 3.84
C SER A 391 -2.02 14.98 4.84
N ALA A 392 -0.74 15.11 4.44
CA ALA A 392 0.39 14.95 5.35
C ALA A 392 0.34 15.92 6.54
N ALA A 393 -0.19 17.13 6.35
CA ALA A 393 -0.41 18.11 7.43
C ALA A 393 -1.43 17.60 8.48
N ALA A 394 -2.50 16.93 8.05
CA ALA A 394 -3.45 16.28 8.97
C ALA A 394 -2.81 15.12 9.74
N VAL A 395 -1.93 14.33 9.08
CA VAL A 395 -1.12 13.30 9.76
C VAL A 395 -0.20 13.93 10.81
N ARG A 396 0.51 15.01 10.47
CA ARG A 396 1.43 15.74 11.36
C ARG A 396 0.72 16.30 12.59
N SER A 397 -0.48 16.86 12.42
CA SER A 397 -1.31 17.34 13.53
C SER A 397 -1.69 16.19 14.47
N ARG A 398 -2.15 15.06 13.93
CA ARG A 398 -2.48 13.85 14.71
C ARG A 398 -1.26 13.20 15.37
N LEU A 399 -0.08 13.30 14.78
CA LEU A 399 1.19 12.85 15.37
C LEU A 399 1.53 13.70 16.60
N ALA A 400 1.44 15.03 16.49
CA ALA A 400 1.67 15.95 17.61
C ALA A 400 0.65 15.75 18.74
N GLU A 401 -0.63 15.51 18.41
CA GLU A 401 -1.66 15.12 19.38
C GLU A 401 -1.28 13.81 20.09
N ALA A 402 -0.96 12.75 19.33
CA ALA A 402 -0.66 11.43 19.85
C ALA A 402 0.58 11.37 20.76
N MET A 403 1.52 12.29 20.58
CA MET A 403 2.73 12.45 21.39
C MET A 403 2.56 13.46 22.55
N SER A 404 1.41 14.12 22.67
CA SER A 404 1.19 15.13 23.70
C SER A 404 0.88 14.51 25.07
N ARG A 405 1.52 15.04 26.13
CA ARG A 405 1.23 14.68 27.53
C ARG A 405 -0.22 14.96 27.92
N GLU A 406 -0.90 15.88 27.23
CA GLU A 406 -2.31 16.17 27.44
C GLU A 406 -3.22 15.09 26.84
N ALA A 407 -2.98 14.60 25.63
CA ALA A 407 -3.73 13.47 25.09
C ALA A 407 -3.47 12.16 25.84
N GLU A 408 -2.30 12.06 26.50
CA GLU A 408 -2.01 10.97 27.44
C GLU A 408 -2.76 11.10 28.78
N SER A 409 -2.84 12.30 29.36
CA SER A 409 -3.52 12.52 30.65
C SER A 409 -5.04 12.64 30.55
N ARG A 410 -5.58 13.09 29.40
CA ARG A 410 -7.02 13.10 29.09
C ARG A 410 -7.62 11.68 28.90
N ARG A 411 -6.81 10.62 29.02
CA ARG A 411 -7.30 9.24 29.02
C ARG A 411 -8.16 8.95 30.26
N LEU A 412 -9.47 9.10 30.09
CA LEU A 412 -10.46 8.41 30.92
C LEU A 412 -10.08 6.92 31.05
N PRO A 413 -10.38 6.25 32.19
CA PRO A 413 -10.06 4.84 32.36
C PRO A 413 -10.63 4.01 31.21
N THR A 414 -9.84 3.04 30.74
CA THR A 414 -10.11 2.29 29.50
C THR A 414 -11.53 1.75 29.48
N ARG A 415 -12.34 2.24 28.53
CA ARG A 415 -13.61 1.59 28.23
C ARG A 415 -13.33 0.17 27.78
N LYS A 416 -14.27 -0.73 28.09
CA LYS A 416 -14.18 -2.18 27.85
C LYS A 416 -14.29 -2.51 26.35
N GLY A 417 -13.28 -2.09 25.60
CA GLY A 417 -13.20 -2.08 24.13
C GLY A 417 -11.99 -1.31 23.58
N ASP A 418 -11.46 -0.31 24.31
CA ASP A 418 -10.35 0.55 23.85
C ASP A 418 -8.95 0.03 24.25
N VAL A 419 -8.85 -1.23 24.68
CA VAL A 419 -7.57 -1.92 24.86
C VAL A 419 -7.17 -2.51 23.49
N PRO A 420 -5.98 -2.22 22.94
CA PRO A 420 -5.53 -2.85 21.71
C PRO A 420 -5.57 -4.39 21.85
N LEU A 421 -6.11 -5.08 20.86
CA LEU A 421 -6.01 -6.54 20.79
C LEU A 421 -4.59 -6.92 20.31
N GLY A 422 -3.63 -6.75 21.22
CA GLY A 422 -2.47 -7.63 21.28
C GLY A 422 -2.91 -9.08 21.49
N GLU A 423 -1.99 -10.02 21.32
CA GLU A 423 -2.35 -11.42 21.08
C GLU A 423 -3.28 -12.01 22.13
N ARG A 424 -4.31 -12.72 21.65
CA ARG A 424 -5.43 -13.26 22.44
C ARG A 424 -5.02 -14.40 23.40
N LEU A 425 -3.73 -14.72 23.45
CA LEU A 425 -3.12 -15.84 24.16
C LEU A 425 -2.92 -15.58 25.65
N GLU A 426 -2.52 -14.37 26.07
CA GLU A 426 -2.27 -14.07 27.51
C GLU A 426 -3.54 -14.03 28.39
N ARG A 427 -4.71 -14.23 27.79
CA ARG A 427 -5.99 -14.46 28.50
C ARG A 427 -6.71 -15.73 28.05
N ALA A 428 -5.98 -16.69 27.48
CA ALA A 428 -6.45 -18.07 27.47
C ALA A 428 -6.59 -18.54 28.93
N PRO A 429 -7.67 -19.26 29.30
CA PRO A 429 -7.69 -19.93 30.59
C PRO A 429 -6.55 -20.96 30.62
N ARG A 430 -5.89 -21.12 31.78
CA ARG A 430 -4.94 -22.22 31.98
C ARG A 430 -5.70 -23.54 32.01
N TRP A 431 -5.75 -24.19 30.85
CA TRP A 431 -6.09 -25.61 30.77
C TRP A 431 -5.02 -26.42 31.52
N PRO A 432 -5.39 -27.49 32.24
CA PRO A 432 -4.40 -28.40 32.81
C PRO A 432 -3.60 -29.06 31.68
N GLU A 433 -2.31 -29.27 31.90
CA GLU A 433 -1.42 -29.96 30.96
C GLU A 433 -1.78 -31.46 30.90
N GLY A 434 -2.72 -31.79 30.02
CA GLY A 434 -3.18 -33.16 29.77
C GLY A 434 -3.03 -33.52 28.30
N GLU A 435 -2.10 -34.44 28.03
CA GLU A 435 -1.92 -35.28 26.84
C GLU A 435 -2.08 -34.63 25.44
N THR A 436 -1.03 -34.74 24.62
CA THR A 436 -1.04 -34.37 23.20
C THR A 436 -2.04 -35.23 22.40
N SER A 437 -3.27 -34.75 22.30
CA SER A 437 -4.32 -35.41 21.53
C SER A 437 -4.05 -35.36 20.02
N GLN A 438 -4.44 -36.43 19.32
CA GLN A 438 -4.10 -36.68 17.93
C GLN A 438 -5.27 -36.33 16.99
N LEU A 439 -4.93 -35.77 15.82
CA LEU A 439 -5.79 -35.53 14.64
C LEU A 439 -7.02 -34.59 14.82
N ALA A 440 -7.17 -33.74 13.79
CA ALA A 440 -8.34 -32.99 13.34
C ALA A 440 -9.59 -32.86 14.25
N PRO A 441 -10.05 -31.63 14.58
CA PRO A 441 -11.39 -31.45 15.14
C PRO A 441 -12.46 -31.82 14.10
N ALA A 442 -13.42 -32.65 14.49
CA ALA A 442 -14.64 -32.86 13.72
C ALA A 442 -15.51 -31.58 13.72
N ALA A 443 -16.33 -31.38 12.68
CA ALA A 443 -17.18 -30.20 12.56
C ALA A 443 -18.17 -30.08 13.74
N GLU A 444 -18.11 -28.96 14.47
CA GLU A 444 -18.95 -28.76 15.66
C GLU A 444 -20.44 -28.55 15.32
N HIS A 445 -20.75 -28.02 14.13
CA HIS A 445 -22.12 -27.74 13.69
C HIS A 445 -22.33 -28.11 12.23
N ALA A 446 -23.01 -29.23 11.97
CA ALA A 446 -23.58 -29.51 10.66
C ALA A 446 -24.84 -28.65 10.42
N VAL A 447 -24.96 -28.08 9.22
CA VAL A 447 -26.07 -27.22 8.79
C VAL A 447 -26.51 -27.65 7.40
N ALA A 448 -27.82 -27.77 7.18
CA ALA A 448 -28.33 -28.20 5.88
C ALA A 448 -28.21 -27.07 4.86
N LEU A 449 -27.75 -27.37 3.65
CA LEU A 449 -27.74 -26.47 2.50
C LEU A 449 -28.77 -26.95 1.48
N LEU A 450 -29.71 -26.08 1.12
CA LEU A 450 -30.71 -26.31 0.07
C LEU A 450 -30.43 -25.33 -1.08
N ARG A 451 -30.00 -25.85 -2.23
CA ARG A 451 -29.69 -25.05 -3.42
C ARG A 451 -30.90 -24.98 -4.36
N ILE A 452 -31.30 -23.76 -4.70
CA ILE A 452 -32.38 -23.48 -5.67
C ILE A 452 -31.78 -23.14 -7.05
N THR A 453 -30.68 -22.37 -7.08
CA THR A 453 -29.95 -22.08 -8.31
C THR A 453 -29.05 -23.25 -8.74
N PRO A 454 -28.89 -23.49 -10.06
CA PRO A 454 -27.78 -24.29 -10.55
C PRO A 454 -26.43 -23.70 -10.16
N ALA A 455 -25.39 -24.53 -10.11
CA ALA A 455 -24.06 -24.13 -9.66
C ALA A 455 -23.46 -23.02 -10.53
N GLY A 456 -23.07 -21.90 -9.90
CA GLY A 456 -22.41 -20.75 -10.56
C GLY A 456 -22.81 -19.39 -9.99
N GLU A 457 -24.07 -19.20 -9.58
CA GLU A 457 -24.60 -17.88 -9.17
C GLU A 457 -24.91 -17.74 -7.67
N GLY A 458 -24.76 -18.81 -6.89
CA GLY A 458 -25.12 -18.87 -5.47
C GLY A 458 -23.95 -18.70 -4.48
N LEU A 459 -24.01 -19.42 -3.37
CA LEU A 459 -22.92 -19.59 -2.42
C LEU A 459 -21.75 -20.30 -3.12
N GLY A 460 -20.72 -19.54 -3.47
CA GLY A 460 -19.50 -20.08 -4.08
C GLY A 460 -18.59 -20.75 -3.05
N GLU A 461 -17.77 -21.69 -3.55
CA GLU A 461 -16.79 -22.53 -2.83
C GLU A 461 -15.98 -21.77 -1.76
N ALA A 462 -15.51 -20.55 -2.06
CA ALA A 462 -14.76 -19.72 -1.11
C ALA A 462 -15.56 -19.30 0.15
N CYS A 463 -16.90 -19.28 0.08
CA CYS A 463 -17.76 -19.08 1.24
C CYS A 463 -17.98 -20.39 2.02
N GLU A 464 -17.98 -21.53 1.35
CA GLU A 464 -18.16 -22.85 1.98
C GLU A 464 -16.91 -23.25 2.76
N ILE A 465 -15.73 -23.16 2.13
CA ILE A 465 -14.41 -23.30 2.78
C ILE A 465 -14.28 -22.31 3.97
N GLY A 466 -14.81 -21.10 3.79
CA GLY A 466 -14.84 -20.08 4.85
C GLY A 466 -15.77 -20.41 6.03
N LEU A 467 -16.74 -21.31 5.87
CA LEU A 467 -17.64 -21.79 6.93
C LEU A 467 -17.09 -23.06 7.60
N ASP A 468 -16.50 -23.98 6.84
CA ASP A 468 -15.77 -25.13 7.39
C ASP A 468 -14.62 -24.70 8.30
N ALA A 469 -13.85 -23.68 7.88
CA ALA A 469 -12.82 -23.05 8.70
C ALA A 469 -13.35 -22.34 9.97
N GLN A 470 -14.68 -22.20 10.11
CA GLN A 470 -15.39 -21.71 11.30
C GLN A 470 -16.18 -22.82 12.02
N GLY A 471 -15.98 -24.10 11.66
CA GLY A 471 -16.63 -25.26 12.28
C GLY A 471 -18.09 -25.48 11.87
N ILE A 472 -18.55 -24.84 10.79
CA ILE A 472 -19.91 -24.92 10.25
C ILE A 472 -19.87 -25.67 8.93
N HIS A 473 -20.16 -26.97 8.95
CA HIS A 473 -20.17 -27.81 7.76
C HIS A 473 -21.52 -27.72 7.05
N LEU A 474 -21.52 -27.26 5.80
CA LEU A 474 -22.70 -27.26 4.94
C LEU A 474 -22.90 -28.66 4.33
N ALA A 475 -23.89 -29.39 4.84
CA ALA A 475 -24.33 -30.65 4.24
C ALA A 475 -25.42 -30.35 3.20
N GLU A 476 -25.16 -30.60 1.92
CA GLU A 476 -26.17 -30.41 0.88
C GLU A 476 -27.32 -31.44 1.02
N VAL A 477 -28.55 -30.95 0.92
CA VAL A 477 -29.78 -31.73 1.09
C VAL A 477 -30.70 -31.41 -0.11
N PRO A 478 -31.29 -32.41 -0.79
CA PRO A 478 -32.04 -32.16 -2.02
C PRO A 478 -33.39 -31.46 -1.79
N ASP A 479 -34.06 -31.70 -0.66
CA ASP A 479 -35.37 -31.13 -0.38
C ASP A 479 -35.72 -31.02 1.13
N ALA A 480 -36.91 -30.48 1.41
CA ALA A 480 -37.43 -30.29 2.76
C ALA A 480 -37.78 -31.58 3.52
N ALA A 481 -37.99 -32.71 2.83
CA ALA A 481 -38.27 -34.00 3.46
C ALA A 481 -36.98 -34.70 3.89
N ALA A 482 -35.97 -34.73 3.03
CA ALA A 482 -34.62 -35.21 3.39
C ALA A 482 -34.02 -34.41 4.56
N LEU A 483 -34.34 -33.11 4.68
CA LEU A 483 -33.95 -32.32 5.85
C LEU A 483 -34.66 -32.76 7.13
N ALA A 484 -35.95 -33.10 7.07
CA ALA A 484 -36.68 -33.63 8.23
C ALA A 484 -36.06 -34.95 8.75
N GLU A 485 -35.54 -35.79 7.85
CA GLU A 485 -34.85 -37.04 8.20
C GLU A 485 -33.42 -36.82 8.72
N SER A 486 -32.71 -35.79 8.24
CA SER A 486 -31.32 -35.48 8.64
C SER A 486 -31.12 -35.07 10.11
N GLY A 487 -32.19 -34.66 10.80
CA GLY A 487 -32.14 -34.15 12.17
C GLY A 487 -31.46 -32.77 12.36
N LEU A 488 -31.03 -32.11 11.28
CA LEU A 488 -30.31 -30.83 11.35
C LEU A 488 -31.25 -29.67 11.71
N GLY A 489 -30.95 -28.95 12.80
CA GLY A 489 -31.82 -27.91 13.34
C GLY A 489 -31.83 -26.56 12.60
N VAL A 490 -30.90 -26.35 11.65
CA VAL A 490 -30.76 -25.10 10.89
C VAL A 490 -30.54 -25.42 9.41
N ALA A 491 -31.17 -24.60 8.56
CA ALA A 491 -31.02 -24.64 7.11
C ALA A 491 -30.41 -23.32 6.59
N VAL A 492 -29.64 -23.42 5.52
CA VAL A 492 -29.30 -22.32 4.62
C VAL A 492 -30.00 -22.60 3.30
N ILE A 493 -30.82 -21.67 2.84
CA ILE A 493 -31.43 -21.71 1.51
C ILE A 493 -30.62 -20.78 0.61
N ASP A 494 -29.99 -21.36 -0.40
CA ASP A 494 -29.35 -20.61 -1.47
C ASP A 494 -30.35 -20.37 -2.60
N ALA A 495 -30.94 -19.17 -2.60
CA ALA A 495 -32.00 -18.77 -3.51
C ALA A 495 -31.49 -18.10 -4.79
N GLY A 496 -30.23 -17.63 -4.81
CA GLY A 496 -29.72 -16.74 -5.87
C GLY A 496 -30.72 -15.60 -6.17
N PRO A 497 -31.16 -15.40 -7.43
CA PRO A 497 -32.18 -14.40 -7.77
C PRO A 497 -33.63 -14.84 -7.48
N ASP A 498 -33.91 -16.13 -7.28
CA ASP A 498 -35.27 -16.69 -7.18
C ASP A 498 -35.81 -16.71 -5.74
N VAL A 499 -36.47 -15.60 -5.39
CA VAL A 499 -37.16 -15.44 -4.11
C VAL A 499 -38.49 -16.22 -4.05
N GLU A 500 -39.11 -16.55 -5.19
CA GLU A 500 -40.43 -17.19 -5.20
C GLU A 500 -40.30 -18.69 -4.89
N ALA A 501 -39.35 -19.38 -5.51
CA ALA A 501 -38.99 -20.75 -5.15
C ALA A 501 -38.52 -20.84 -3.68
N ALA A 502 -37.81 -19.83 -3.17
CA ALA A 502 -37.42 -19.78 -1.76
C ALA A 502 -38.63 -19.69 -0.81
N CYS A 503 -39.66 -18.89 -1.13
CA CYS A 503 -40.91 -18.86 -0.38
C CYS A 503 -41.66 -20.21 -0.42
N VAL A 504 -41.69 -20.89 -1.58
CA VAL A 504 -42.28 -22.23 -1.71
C VAL A 504 -41.54 -23.25 -0.86
N LEU A 505 -40.20 -23.21 -0.87
CA LEU A 505 -39.36 -24.11 -0.07
C LEU A 505 -39.52 -23.85 1.44
N LEU A 506 -39.59 -22.59 1.89
CA LEU A 506 -39.90 -22.23 3.28
C LEU A 506 -41.26 -22.80 3.72
N ALA A 507 -42.30 -22.70 2.86
CA ALA A 507 -43.61 -23.28 3.12
C ALA A 507 -43.63 -24.83 3.08
N ALA A 508 -42.67 -25.48 2.42
CA ALA A 508 -42.44 -26.92 2.53
C ALA A 508 -41.76 -27.28 3.87
N LEU A 509 -40.68 -26.56 4.23
CA LEU A 509 -39.94 -26.73 5.49
C LEU A 509 -40.82 -26.53 6.73
N ALA A 510 -41.70 -25.52 6.72
CA ALA A 510 -42.64 -25.26 7.80
C ALA A 510 -43.61 -26.44 8.06
N ARG A 511 -43.87 -27.29 7.05
CA ARG A 511 -44.71 -28.48 7.16
C ARG A 511 -43.91 -29.74 7.49
N ALA A 512 -42.77 -29.95 6.83
CA ALA A 512 -41.95 -31.15 7.01
C ALA A 512 -41.10 -31.12 8.29
N ALA A 513 -40.55 -29.96 8.63
CA ALA A 513 -39.54 -29.79 9.68
C ALA A 513 -39.78 -28.52 10.54
N PRO A 514 -40.93 -28.36 11.22
CA PRO A 514 -41.37 -27.10 11.87
C PRO A 514 -40.45 -26.57 12.99
N ARG A 515 -39.51 -27.40 13.49
CA ARG A 515 -38.47 -26.99 14.46
C ARG A 515 -37.25 -26.36 13.80
N VAL A 516 -37.00 -26.63 12.53
CA VAL A 516 -35.88 -26.08 11.77
C VAL A 516 -36.06 -24.59 11.57
N ARG A 517 -34.95 -23.87 11.44
CA ARG A 517 -34.93 -22.43 11.16
C ARG A 517 -34.03 -22.17 9.95
N ALA A 518 -34.58 -21.49 8.94
CA ALA A 518 -33.89 -21.23 7.69
C ALA A 518 -33.27 -19.83 7.66
N VAL A 519 -32.02 -19.73 7.19
CA VAL A 519 -31.38 -18.50 6.76
C VAL A 519 -31.41 -18.46 5.23
N VAL A 520 -31.92 -17.38 4.63
CA VAL A 520 -32.03 -17.28 3.16
C VAL A 520 -30.94 -16.36 2.60
N CYS A 521 -30.19 -16.85 1.62
CA CYS A 521 -29.19 -16.10 0.85
C CYS A 521 -29.78 -15.75 -0.52
N ALA A 522 -29.98 -14.46 -0.81
CA ALA A 522 -30.68 -14.01 -2.03
C ALA A 522 -30.13 -12.71 -2.65
N ALA A 523 -30.31 -12.57 -3.96
CA ALA A 523 -29.92 -11.44 -4.79
C ALA A 523 -31.14 -10.56 -5.15
N GLY A 524 -30.90 -9.32 -5.57
CA GLY A 524 -31.97 -8.42 -6.05
C GLY A 524 -33.08 -8.13 -5.02
N LEU A 525 -32.77 -8.16 -3.72
CA LEU A 525 -33.75 -7.93 -2.65
C LEU A 525 -34.23 -6.47 -2.62
N SER A 526 -35.50 -6.22 -2.93
CA SER A 526 -36.24 -5.03 -2.49
C SER A 526 -36.71 -5.20 -1.05
N SER A 527 -37.32 -4.17 -0.47
CA SER A 527 -38.00 -4.26 0.83
C SER A 527 -39.11 -5.33 0.80
N ASP A 528 -39.91 -5.35 -0.25
CA ASP A 528 -41.08 -6.23 -0.40
C ASP A 528 -40.65 -7.69 -0.57
N ARG A 529 -39.61 -7.94 -1.38
CA ARG A 529 -39.01 -9.28 -1.52
C ARG A 529 -38.36 -9.77 -0.22
N MET A 530 -37.85 -8.88 0.62
CA MET A 530 -37.33 -9.23 1.94
C MET A 530 -38.46 -9.53 2.93
N ASN A 531 -39.55 -8.76 2.91
CA ASN A 531 -40.73 -9.01 3.74
C ASN A 531 -41.38 -10.35 3.38
N ALA A 532 -41.55 -10.65 2.08
CA ALA A 532 -42.14 -11.91 1.62
C ALA A 532 -41.38 -13.15 2.14
N LEU A 533 -40.03 -13.11 2.19
CA LEU A 533 -39.23 -14.19 2.78
C LEU A 533 -39.45 -14.34 4.29
N VAL A 534 -39.59 -13.23 5.01
CA VAL A 534 -39.85 -13.25 6.47
C VAL A 534 -41.28 -13.75 6.76
N GLU A 535 -42.27 -13.32 5.98
CA GLU A 535 -43.66 -13.80 6.06
C GLU A 535 -43.78 -15.29 5.70
N ALA A 536 -42.99 -15.78 4.74
CA ALA A 536 -42.87 -17.20 4.43
C ALA A 536 -42.14 -18.02 5.51
N GLY A 537 -41.48 -17.38 6.49
CA GLY A 537 -40.88 -18.03 7.66
C GLY A 537 -39.35 -18.02 7.74
N ALA A 538 -38.65 -17.20 6.95
CA ALA A 538 -37.20 -17.05 7.09
C ALA A 538 -36.81 -16.47 8.47
N ALA A 539 -35.88 -17.15 9.17
CA ALA A 539 -35.43 -16.75 10.51
C ALA A 539 -34.39 -15.62 10.48
N ASP A 540 -33.66 -15.49 9.37
CA ASP A 540 -32.86 -14.31 9.02
C ASP A 540 -32.59 -14.32 7.50
N VAL A 541 -32.30 -13.16 6.91
CA VAL A 541 -32.05 -13.01 5.45
C VAL A 541 -30.68 -12.37 5.20
N VAL A 542 -29.96 -12.82 4.18
CA VAL A 542 -28.63 -12.34 3.77
C VAL A 542 -28.67 -11.98 2.29
N ARG A 543 -28.09 -10.83 1.94
CA ARG A 543 -28.00 -10.34 0.55
C ARG A 543 -26.67 -10.74 -0.07
N TYR A 544 -26.65 -11.17 -1.33
CA TYR A 544 -25.42 -11.33 -2.09
C TYR A 544 -24.66 -10.00 -2.31
N PRO A 545 -23.31 -10.00 -2.38
CA PRO A 545 -22.41 -11.13 -2.15
C PRO A 545 -22.36 -11.55 -0.68
N VAL A 546 -22.42 -12.85 -0.40
CA VAL A 546 -22.41 -13.39 0.96
C VAL A 546 -20.97 -13.62 1.41
N ALA A 547 -20.56 -12.95 2.50
CA ALA A 547 -19.30 -13.22 3.17
C ALA A 547 -19.49 -14.31 4.26
N PRO A 548 -18.56 -15.27 4.41
CA PRO A 548 -18.72 -16.38 5.34
C PRO A 548 -18.78 -15.97 6.81
N ASP A 549 -18.19 -14.83 7.19
CA ASP A 549 -18.30 -14.28 8.55
C ASP A 549 -19.69 -13.65 8.81
N VAL A 550 -20.39 -13.19 7.78
CA VAL A 550 -21.76 -12.68 7.89
C VAL A 550 -22.72 -13.86 8.02
N LEU A 551 -22.55 -14.89 7.19
CA LEU A 551 -23.39 -16.09 7.22
C LEU A 551 -23.17 -16.91 8.51
N SER A 552 -21.94 -17.10 8.98
CA SER A 552 -21.67 -17.80 10.25
C SER A 552 -22.33 -17.09 11.44
N ARG A 553 -22.26 -15.75 11.50
CA ARG A 553 -22.93 -14.94 12.53
C ARG A 553 -24.46 -15.00 12.45
N LYS A 554 -25.03 -15.19 11.26
CA LYS A 554 -26.48 -15.38 11.04
C LYS A 554 -26.92 -16.78 11.50
N ILE A 555 -26.22 -17.82 11.07
CA ILE A 555 -26.42 -19.21 11.50
C ILE A 555 -26.32 -19.31 13.03
N ALA A 556 -25.22 -18.84 13.63
CA ALA A 556 -25.01 -18.91 15.09
C ALA A 556 -26.06 -18.11 15.89
N ARG A 557 -26.60 -17.02 15.35
CA ARG A 557 -27.74 -16.29 15.93
C ARG A 557 -29.02 -17.12 15.90
N VAL A 558 -29.27 -17.82 14.81
CA VAL A 558 -30.43 -18.70 14.64
C VAL A 558 -30.34 -19.92 15.55
N VAL A 559 -29.18 -20.60 15.61
CA VAL A 559 -28.90 -21.69 16.57
C VAL A 559 -29.18 -21.26 18.02
N ARG A 560 -28.70 -20.07 18.41
CA ARG A 560 -28.91 -19.51 19.77
C ARG A 560 -30.33 -19.00 20.06
N ARG A 561 -31.22 -18.99 19.07
CA ARG A 561 -32.66 -18.68 19.22
C ARG A 561 -33.54 -19.94 19.18
N GLY A 562 -32.94 -21.12 18.95
CA GLY A 562 -33.60 -22.42 18.95
C GLY A 562 -33.23 -23.34 20.14
N ARG A 563 -32.41 -22.82 21.07
CA ARG A 563 -32.15 -23.41 22.40
C ARG A 563 -32.83 -22.55 23.46
#